data_AF-F3CE69-F1
#
_entry.id   AF-F3CE69-F1
#
_cell.length_a   1.000
_cell.length_b   1.000
_cell.length_c   1.000
_cell.angle_alpha   90.00
_cell.angle_beta   90.00
_cell.angle_gamma   90.00
#
_symmetry.space_group_name_H-M   'P 1'
#
loop_
_entity.id
_entity.type
_entity.pdbx_description
1 polymer ?
#
loop_
_entity_poly.entity_id
_entity_poly.type
_entity_poly.pdbx_seq_one_letter_code
_entity_poly.pdbx_strand_id
1 'polypeptide(L)'
;GERVSALTIKHARIVHDWYQEREIAARLLDGDGLSVDIVRYADVPAFVILKALALDQRQERKDAADLIHVVRYSGSVKEVAALFVERIRSEQHPEAVKEGMAALARRFGSDEHGDGYEKVGAVAYARFYGNDDEDELVGRQRFAAGLIQSLLAEIEAQLKTAG
;
A
#
# COMPACT_ATOMS: atom_id res chain seq x y z
N GLY A 1 27.17 4.74 14.34
CA GLY A 1 26.30 3.68 14.87
C GLY A 1 25.00 3.72 14.12
N GLU A 2 24.79 2.80 13.18
CA GLU A 2 23.52 2.68 12.47
C GLU A 2 22.42 2.39 13.48
N ARG A 3 21.42 3.27 13.53
CA ARG A 3 20.16 2.99 14.22
C ARG A 3 19.39 1.98 13.36
N VAL A 4 19.75 0.70 13.47
CA VAL A 4 18.88 -0.38 13.04
C VAL A 4 17.75 -0.47 14.06
N SER A 5 16.72 0.34 13.86
CA SER A 5 15.44 0.14 14.54
C SER A 5 14.75 -1.03 13.87
N ALA A 6 14.96 -2.24 14.40
CA ALA A 6 14.22 -3.42 13.99
C ALA A 6 12.78 -3.31 14.53
N LEU A 7 11.97 -2.47 13.89
CA LEU A 7 10.54 -2.40 14.16
C LEU A 7 9.88 -3.60 13.47
N THR A 8 9.44 -4.58 14.26
CA THR A 8 8.67 -5.72 13.78
C THR A 8 7.32 -5.23 13.26
N ILE A 9 7.09 -5.27 11.95
CA ILE A 9 5.78 -4.97 11.37
C ILE A 9 4.81 -6.04 11.82
N LYS A 10 3.77 -5.63 12.56
CA LYS A 10 2.69 -6.52 12.98
C LYS A 10 2.05 -7.17 11.75
N HIS A 11 1.68 -8.45 11.87
CA HIS A 11 1.07 -9.24 10.78
C HIS A 11 1.95 -9.50 9.56
N ALA A 12 3.27 -9.34 9.65
CA ALA A 12 4.19 -9.68 8.55
C ALA A 12 4.02 -11.10 8.00
N ARG A 13 3.42 -12.02 8.78
CA ARG A 13 3.13 -13.39 8.35
C ARG A 13 2.10 -13.50 7.21
N ILE A 14 1.32 -12.44 6.95
CA ILE A 14 0.29 -12.42 5.89
C ILE A 14 0.86 -12.79 4.50
N VAL A 15 2.12 -12.45 4.23
CA VAL A 15 2.78 -12.74 2.94
C VAL A 15 3.16 -14.20 2.76
N HIS A 16 3.06 -15.04 3.80
CA HIS A 16 3.23 -16.48 3.62
C HIS A 16 2.04 -17.13 2.91
N ASP A 17 0.86 -16.52 3.01
CA ASP A 17 -0.36 -16.99 2.37
C ASP A 17 -0.73 -16.10 1.17
N TRP A 18 -0.49 -14.79 1.28
CA TRP A 18 -0.87 -13.79 0.29
C TRP A 18 0.35 -13.30 -0.50
N TYR A 19 0.81 -14.15 -1.41
CA TYR A 19 1.87 -13.86 -2.35
C TYR A 19 1.51 -14.34 -3.76
N GLN A 20 2.23 -13.82 -4.73
CA GLN A 20 2.25 -14.28 -6.10
C GLN A 20 3.66 -14.76 -6.45
N GLU A 21 3.74 -15.63 -7.45
CA GLU A 21 5.00 -16.11 -8.00
C GLU A 21 5.12 -15.68 -9.46
N ARG A 22 6.32 -15.31 -9.87
CA ARG A 22 6.63 -15.06 -11.27
C ARG A 22 7.99 -15.63 -11.61
N GLU A 23 8.02 -16.44 -12.66
CA GLU A 23 9.27 -16.87 -13.26
C GLU A 23 9.89 -15.69 -14.02
N ILE A 24 11.16 -15.41 -13.73
CA ILE A 24 11.92 -14.33 -14.35
C ILE A 24 13.18 -14.94 -14.94
N ALA A 25 13.38 -14.72 -16.24
CA ALA A 25 14.61 -15.06 -16.93
C ALA A 25 15.44 -13.79 -17.16
N ALA A 26 16.68 -13.78 -16.68
CA ALA A 26 17.60 -12.65 -16.83
C ALA A 26 18.99 -13.13 -17.24
N ARG A 27 19.64 -12.40 -18.16
CA ARG A 27 21.06 -12.63 -18.44
C ARG A 27 21.88 -12.06 -17.29
N LEU A 28 22.77 -12.87 -16.75
CA LEU A 28 23.72 -12.45 -15.75
C LEU A 28 24.75 -11.49 -16.39
N LEU A 29 25.32 -10.61 -15.56
CA LEU A 29 26.36 -9.68 -15.99
C LEU A 29 27.61 -10.45 -16.45
N ASP A 30 28.48 -9.76 -17.18
CA ASP A 30 29.80 -10.28 -17.60
C ASP A 30 29.79 -11.57 -18.42
N GLY A 31 28.63 -11.95 -18.98
CA GLY A 31 28.50 -13.13 -19.82
C GLY A 31 28.26 -14.43 -19.04
N ASP A 32 27.93 -14.36 -17.75
CA ASP A 32 27.72 -15.51 -16.85
C ASP A 32 26.46 -16.35 -17.17
N GLY A 33 25.81 -16.13 -18.31
CA GLY A 33 24.73 -16.96 -18.83
C GLY A 33 23.33 -16.43 -18.53
N LEU A 34 22.32 -17.32 -18.63
CA LEU A 34 20.91 -17.03 -18.38
C LEU A 34 20.51 -17.65 -17.03
N SER A 35 20.07 -16.84 -16.09
CA SER A 35 19.39 -17.31 -14.87
C SER A 35 17.89 -17.33 -15.09
N VAL A 36 17.23 -18.36 -14.58
CA VAL A 36 15.77 -18.47 -14.53
C VAL A 36 15.38 -18.75 -13.10
N ASP A 37 14.69 -17.81 -12.48
CA ASP A 37 14.37 -17.85 -11.06
C ASP A 37 12.88 -17.60 -10.82
N ILE A 38 12.33 -18.29 -9.82
CA ILE A 38 10.96 -18.03 -9.34
C ILE A 38 11.04 -16.96 -8.25
N VAL A 39 10.51 -15.79 -8.54
CA VAL A 39 10.41 -14.69 -7.58
C VAL A 39 9.04 -14.72 -6.92
N ARG A 40 9.03 -14.86 -5.59
CA ARG A 40 7.84 -14.72 -4.75
C ARG A 40 7.74 -13.29 -4.24
N TYR A 41 6.57 -12.67 -4.37
CA TYR A 41 6.33 -11.32 -3.90
C TYR A 41 4.96 -11.20 -3.27
N ALA A 42 4.83 -10.34 -2.25
CA ALA A 42 3.56 -10.07 -1.61
C ALA A 42 2.54 -9.58 -2.65
N ASP A 43 1.31 -10.09 -2.57
CA ASP A 43 0.26 -9.57 -3.43
C ASP A 43 -0.13 -8.13 -3.04
N VAL A 44 -0.98 -7.52 -3.86
CA VAL A 44 -1.34 -6.11 -3.71
C VAL A 44 -1.99 -5.81 -2.35
N PRO A 45 -3.04 -6.54 -1.90
CA PRO A 45 -3.62 -6.32 -0.58
C PRO A 45 -2.61 -6.48 0.56
N ALA A 46 -1.81 -7.55 0.55
CA ALA A 46 -0.82 -7.81 1.60
C ALA A 46 0.23 -6.68 1.66
N PHE A 47 0.77 -6.28 0.51
CA PHE A 47 1.77 -5.21 0.45
C PHE A 47 1.21 -3.88 0.98
N VAL A 48 0.01 -3.50 0.53
CA VAL A 48 -0.61 -2.23 0.94
C VAL A 48 -0.98 -2.24 2.42
N ILE A 49 -1.52 -3.34 2.95
CA ILE A 49 -1.81 -3.49 4.39
C ILE A 49 -0.54 -3.32 5.22
N LEU A 50 0.54 -4.03 4.86
CA LEU A 50 1.80 -3.95 5.60
C LEU A 50 2.41 -2.55 5.55
N LYS A 51 2.33 -1.88 4.40
CA LYS A 51 2.81 -0.50 4.27
C LYS A 51 1.94 0.50 5.02
N ALA A 52 0.62 0.31 5.05
CA ALA A 52 -0.28 1.14 5.86
C ALA A 52 0.03 1.01 7.35
N LEU A 53 0.24 -0.21 7.84
CA LEU A 53 0.62 -0.47 9.23
C LEU A 53 2.00 0.11 9.57
N ALA A 54 2.98 -0.04 8.69
CA ALA A 54 4.30 0.56 8.87
C ALA A 54 4.20 2.09 8.91
N LEU A 55 3.49 2.70 7.96
CA LEU A 55 3.25 4.15 7.93
C LEU A 55 2.55 4.64 9.21
N ASP A 56 1.56 3.90 9.72
CA ASP A 56 0.84 4.27 10.94
C ASP A 56 1.75 4.26 12.18
N GLN A 57 2.73 3.35 12.23
CA GLN A 57 3.65 3.20 13.36
C GLN A 57 4.85 4.15 13.33
N ARG A 58 5.56 4.23 12.19
CA ARG A 58 6.81 4.99 12.07
C ARG A 58 6.72 6.25 11.22
N GLN A 59 5.63 6.44 10.47
CA GLN A 59 5.39 7.64 9.66
C GLN A 59 6.50 7.96 8.63
N GLU A 60 7.18 6.92 8.14
CA GLU A 60 8.24 7.05 7.14
C GLU A 60 7.67 7.41 5.77
N ARG A 61 8.24 8.44 5.13
CA ARG A 61 7.78 8.94 3.83
C ARG A 61 7.79 7.87 2.73
N LYS A 62 8.79 6.99 2.79
CA LYS A 62 8.94 5.89 1.86
C LYS A 62 7.75 4.93 1.89
N ASP A 63 7.14 4.68 3.05
CA ASP A 63 6.00 3.76 3.12
C ASP A 63 4.77 4.33 2.40
N ALA A 64 4.50 5.63 2.57
CA ALA A 64 3.45 6.33 1.83
C ALA A 64 3.71 6.33 0.32
N ALA A 65 4.97 6.53 -0.09
CA ALA A 65 5.35 6.48 -1.50
C ALA A 65 5.16 5.09 -2.11
N ASP A 66 5.65 4.06 -1.44
CA ASP A 66 5.56 2.67 -1.88
C ASP A 66 4.09 2.22 -2.01
N LEU A 67 3.24 2.50 -1.02
CA LEU A 67 1.84 2.06 -1.04
C LEU A 67 1.03 2.78 -2.14
N ILE A 68 1.22 4.10 -2.31
CA ILE A 68 0.54 4.84 -3.38
C ILE A 68 1.03 4.37 -4.75
N HIS A 69 2.33 4.09 -4.90
CA HIS A 69 2.88 3.55 -6.13
C HIS A 69 2.22 2.22 -6.50
N VAL A 70 2.16 1.28 -5.55
CA VAL A 70 1.54 -0.03 -5.79
C VAL A 70 0.06 0.12 -6.14
N VAL A 71 -0.73 0.88 -5.37
CA VAL A 71 -2.16 1.08 -5.68
C VAL A 71 -2.34 1.71 -7.06
N ARG A 72 -1.53 2.69 -7.43
CA ARG A 72 -1.62 3.41 -8.72
C ARG A 72 -1.32 2.52 -9.93
N TYR A 73 -0.36 1.61 -9.80
CA TYR A 73 0.16 0.85 -10.95
C TYR A 73 -0.28 -0.62 -10.99
N SER A 74 -1.05 -1.08 -10.00
CA SER A 74 -1.57 -2.46 -9.98
C SER A 74 -2.86 -2.65 -10.77
N GLY A 75 -3.44 -1.58 -11.33
CA GLY A 75 -4.68 -1.60 -12.09
C GLY A 75 -5.56 -0.40 -11.79
N SER A 76 -6.79 -0.42 -12.31
CA SER A 76 -7.83 0.52 -11.92
C SER A 76 -8.23 0.34 -10.45
N VAL A 77 -8.80 1.39 -9.84
CA VAL A 77 -9.30 1.33 -8.46
C VAL A 77 -10.28 0.16 -8.25
N LYS A 78 -11.10 -0.14 -9.26
CA LYS A 78 -12.06 -1.27 -9.22
C LYS A 78 -11.37 -2.62 -9.17
N GLU A 79 -10.34 -2.81 -9.98
CA GLU A 79 -9.56 -4.06 -10.02
C GLU A 79 -8.79 -4.24 -8.71
N VAL A 80 -8.14 -3.18 -8.20
CA VAL A 80 -7.45 -3.24 -6.90
C VAL A 80 -8.44 -3.53 -5.77
N ALA A 81 -9.61 -2.88 -5.76
CA ALA A 81 -10.65 -3.15 -4.78
C ALA A 81 -11.13 -4.61 -4.83
N ALA A 82 -11.27 -5.20 -6.02
CA ALA A 82 -11.65 -6.61 -6.17
C ALA A 82 -10.63 -7.55 -5.54
N LEU A 83 -9.32 -7.27 -5.67
CA LEU A 83 -8.26 -8.04 -4.98
C LEU A 83 -8.41 -7.96 -3.46
N PHE A 84 -8.73 -6.78 -2.91
CA PHE A 84 -9.01 -6.63 -1.48
C PHE A 84 -10.26 -7.40 -1.06
N VAL A 85 -11.34 -7.33 -1.83
CA VAL A 85 -12.59 -8.05 -1.56
C VAL A 85 -12.38 -9.56 -1.55
N GLU A 86 -11.60 -10.09 -2.51
CA GLU A 86 -11.21 -11.51 -2.54
C GLU A 86 -10.52 -11.91 -1.23
N ARG A 87 -9.54 -11.12 -0.79
CA ARG A 87 -8.82 -11.37 0.46
C ARG A 87 -9.69 -11.24 1.70
N ILE A 88 -10.59 -10.25 1.75
CA ILE A 88 -11.55 -10.09 2.85
C ILE A 88 -12.48 -11.32 2.94
N ARG A 89 -12.96 -11.80 1.80
CA ARG A 89 -13.86 -12.98 1.72
C ARG A 89 -13.16 -14.30 2.00
N SER A 90 -11.83 -14.37 1.85
CA SER A 90 -11.08 -15.56 2.23
C SER A 90 -11.12 -15.83 3.74
N GLU A 91 -11.51 -14.83 4.55
CA GLU A 91 -11.52 -14.86 6.02
C GLU A 91 -10.15 -15.15 6.65
N GLN A 92 -9.08 -15.13 5.85
CA GLN A 92 -7.71 -15.24 6.32
C GLN A 92 -7.24 -13.89 6.86
N HIS A 93 -6.45 -13.92 7.93
CA HIS A 93 -5.82 -12.73 8.53
C HIS A 93 -6.80 -11.57 8.83
N PRO A 94 -7.98 -11.80 9.44
CA PRO A 94 -9.02 -10.78 9.59
C PRO A 94 -8.55 -9.56 10.40
N GLU A 95 -7.68 -9.76 11.39
CA GLU A 95 -7.10 -8.66 12.17
C GLU A 95 -6.12 -7.82 11.34
N ALA A 96 -5.35 -8.43 10.43
CA ALA A 96 -4.43 -7.70 9.57
C ALA A 96 -5.19 -6.82 8.58
N VAL A 97 -6.26 -7.36 7.99
CA VAL A 97 -7.19 -6.61 7.14
C VAL A 97 -7.80 -5.45 7.91
N LYS A 98 -8.43 -5.73 9.05
CA LYS A 98 -9.10 -4.71 9.87
C LYS A 98 -8.16 -3.58 10.25
N GLU A 99 -6.98 -3.90 10.79
CA GLU A 99 -6.00 -2.90 11.22
C GLU A 99 -5.39 -2.14 10.03
N GLY A 100 -5.09 -2.82 8.93
CA GLY A 100 -4.56 -2.20 7.72
C GLY A 100 -5.55 -1.22 7.09
N MET A 101 -6.82 -1.61 6.98
CA MET A 101 -7.89 -0.75 6.46
C MET A 101 -8.14 0.46 7.37
N ALA A 102 -8.13 0.27 8.69
CA ALA A 102 -8.21 1.36 9.65
C ALA A 102 -7.01 2.31 9.56
N ALA A 103 -5.80 1.78 9.35
CA ALA A 103 -4.60 2.59 9.14
C ALA A 103 -4.68 3.43 7.86
N LEU A 104 -5.16 2.85 6.75
CA LEU A 104 -5.39 3.59 5.50
C LEU A 104 -6.39 4.73 5.71
N ALA A 105 -7.55 4.44 6.32
CA ALA A 105 -8.57 5.43 6.60
C ALA A 105 -8.03 6.57 7.48
N ARG A 106 -7.31 6.25 8.56
CA ARG A 106 -6.73 7.25 9.46
C ARG A 106 -5.67 8.14 8.79
N ARG A 107 -4.88 7.58 7.86
CA ARG A 107 -3.72 8.28 7.29
C ARG A 107 -4.00 9.00 5.98
N PHE A 108 -5.12 8.72 5.33
CA PHE A 108 -5.49 9.33 4.04
C PHE A 108 -6.94 9.81 3.95
N GLY A 109 -7.82 9.43 4.88
CA GLY A 109 -9.24 9.78 4.86
C GLY A 109 -9.54 11.10 5.58
N SER A 110 -10.50 11.86 5.05
CA SER A 110 -11.13 12.97 5.78
C SER A 110 -11.95 12.46 6.96
N ASP A 111 -11.86 13.18 8.09
CA ASP A 111 -12.65 12.93 9.31
C ASP A 111 -12.93 14.26 10.04
N GLU A 112 -13.46 14.21 11.26
CA GLU A 112 -13.75 15.41 12.07
C GLU A 112 -12.51 16.25 12.45
N HIS A 113 -11.31 15.69 12.29
CA HIS A 113 -10.04 16.35 12.62
C HIS A 113 -9.33 16.98 11.42
N GLY A 114 -9.85 16.82 10.21
CA GLY A 114 -9.31 17.48 9.01
C GLY A 114 -9.46 16.67 7.74
N ASP A 115 -9.08 17.29 6.63
CA ASP A 115 -9.20 16.70 5.30
C ASP A 115 -8.12 15.65 5.03
N GLY A 116 -8.46 14.63 4.24
CA GLY A 116 -7.57 13.52 3.90
C GLY A 116 -6.23 13.95 3.30
N TYR A 117 -6.22 15.04 2.52
CA TYR A 117 -4.99 15.57 1.91
C TYR A 117 -4.04 16.21 2.94
N GLU A 118 -4.55 16.64 4.09
CA GLU A 118 -3.76 17.19 5.19
C GLU A 118 -3.23 16.08 6.12
N LYS A 119 -3.74 14.85 5.99
CA LYS A 119 -3.32 13.71 6.82
C LYS A 119 -1.89 13.28 6.51
N VAL A 120 -1.26 12.67 7.53
CA VAL A 120 0.14 12.24 7.52
C VAL A 120 0.51 11.44 6.26
N GLY A 121 -0.35 10.54 5.79
CA GLY A 121 -0.05 9.72 4.61
C GLY A 121 0.03 10.53 3.33
N ALA A 122 -0.92 11.42 3.09
CA ALA A 122 -0.94 12.30 1.92
C ALA A 122 0.24 13.27 1.92
N VAL A 123 0.53 13.88 3.07
CA VAL A 123 1.68 14.79 3.25
C VAL A 123 3.01 14.05 3.07
N ALA A 124 3.13 12.84 3.63
CA ALA A 124 4.33 12.02 3.51
C ALA A 124 4.61 11.61 2.06
N TYR A 125 3.58 11.22 1.31
CA TYR A 125 3.68 10.93 -0.12
C TYR A 125 4.17 12.16 -0.92
N ALA A 126 3.54 13.32 -0.70
CA ALA A 126 3.90 14.53 -1.43
C ALA A 126 5.36 14.95 -1.16
N ARG A 127 5.79 14.91 0.10
CA ARG A 127 7.16 15.22 0.52
C ARG A 127 8.21 14.18 0.13
N PHE A 128 7.81 13.01 -0.37
CA PHE A 128 8.74 12.03 -0.92
C PHE A 128 9.18 12.41 -2.35
N TYR A 129 8.26 12.97 -3.15
CA TYR A 129 8.50 13.31 -4.56
C TYR A 129 8.66 14.80 -4.85
N GLY A 130 8.16 15.66 -3.96
CA GLY A 130 8.14 17.09 -4.15
C GLY A 130 9.43 17.78 -3.72
N ASN A 131 9.74 18.85 -4.45
CA ASN A 131 10.64 19.89 -4.00
C ASN A 131 9.84 20.88 -3.12
N ASP A 132 10.45 21.99 -2.70
CA ASP A 132 9.78 23.02 -1.89
C ASP A 132 8.73 23.87 -2.66
N ASP A 133 8.15 23.35 -3.75
CA ASP A 133 7.04 23.98 -4.48
C ASP A 133 5.69 23.62 -3.82
N GLU A 134 5.05 24.60 -3.21
CA GLU A 134 3.83 24.41 -2.43
C GLU A 134 2.63 23.95 -3.26
N ASP A 135 2.45 24.47 -4.49
CA ASP A 135 1.30 24.11 -5.33
C ASP A 135 1.41 22.66 -5.81
N GLU A 136 2.62 22.24 -6.20
CA GLU A 136 2.88 20.87 -6.62
C GLU A 136 2.72 19.88 -5.44
N LEU A 137 3.09 20.30 -4.23
CA LEU A 137 2.89 19.51 -3.01
C LEU A 137 1.41 19.30 -2.71
N VAL A 138 0.58 20.35 -2.75
CA VAL A 138 -0.87 20.25 -2.49
C VAL A 138 -1.55 19.36 -3.55
N GLY A 139 -1.16 19.48 -4.81
CA GLY A 139 -1.65 18.61 -5.88
C GLY A 139 -1.38 17.12 -5.60
N ARG A 140 -0.16 16.79 -5.16
CA ARG A 140 0.23 15.42 -4.79
C ARG A 140 -0.50 14.91 -3.55
N GLN A 141 -0.70 15.77 -2.55
CA GLN A 141 -1.46 15.43 -1.34
C GLN A 141 -2.90 15.03 -1.69
N ARG A 142 -3.58 15.87 -2.48
CA ARG A 142 -4.96 15.61 -2.93
C ARG A 142 -5.06 14.35 -3.78
N PHE A 143 -4.09 14.12 -4.65
CA PHE A 143 -4.01 12.89 -5.43
C PHE A 143 -3.94 11.65 -4.53
N ALA A 144 -3.01 11.63 -3.56
CA ALA A 144 -2.84 10.47 -2.68
C ALA A 144 -4.06 10.20 -1.81
N ALA A 145 -4.62 11.24 -1.19
CA ALA A 145 -5.85 11.13 -0.41
C ALA A 145 -7.02 10.64 -1.26
N GLY A 146 -7.23 11.25 -2.44
CA GLY A 146 -8.30 10.89 -3.36
C GLY A 146 -8.21 9.44 -3.85
N LEU A 147 -7.00 8.95 -4.16
CA LEU A 147 -6.78 7.57 -4.60
C LEU A 147 -7.16 6.57 -3.51
N ILE A 148 -6.68 6.76 -2.28
CA ILE A 148 -6.95 5.83 -1.18
C ILE A 148 -8.41 5.91 -0.72
N GLN A 149 -8.99 7.10 -0.63
CA GLN A 149 -10.43 7.23 -0.31
C GLN A 149 -11.31 6.55 -1.36
N SER A 150 -10.97 6.70 -2.65
CA SER A 150 -11.68 6.04 -3.73
C SER A 150 -11.55 4.52 -3.66
N LEU A 151 -10.36 4.01 -3.31
CA LEU A 151 -10.14 2.59 -3.07
C LEU A 151 -10.97 2.05 -1.91
N LEU A 152 -10.97 2.73 -0.76
CA LEU A 152 -11.74 2.32 0.42
C LEU A 152 -13.25 2.29 0.13
N ALA A 153 -13.77 3.33 -0.55
CA ALA A 153 -15.17 3.41 -0.93
C ALA A 153 -15.57 2.31 -1.94
N GLU A 154 -14.70 2.02 -2.91
CA GLU A 154 -14.96 0.96 -3.89
C GLU A 154 -14.94 -0.43 -3.26
N ILE A 155 -14.02 -0.70 -2.31
CA ILE A 155 -14.01 -1.95 -1.53
C ILE A 155 -15.34 -2.10 -0.77
N GLU A 156 -15.79 -1.06 -0.09
CA GLU A 156 -17.05 -1.08 0.64
C GLU A 156 -18.25 -1.33 -0.29
N ALA A 157 -18.28 -0.68 -1.46
CA ALA A 157 -19.32 -0.87 -2.45
C ALA A 157 -19.37 -2.32 -2.96
N GLN A 158 -18.22 -2.91 -3.32
CA GLN A 158 -18.15 -4.27 -3.83
C GLN A 158 -18.50 -5.33 -2.77
N LEU A 159 -18.20 -5.08 -1.49
CA LEU A 159 -18.64 -5.94 -0.39
C LEU A 159 -20.16 -5.95 -0.24
N LYS A 160 -20.83 -4.80 -0.43
CA LYS A 160 -22.29 -4.65 -0.34
C LYS A 160 -23.04 -5.29 -1.52
N THR A 161 -22.47 -5.27 -2.72
CA THR A 161 -23.16 -5.76 -3.94
C THR A 161 -23.13 -7.27 -4.11
N ALA A 162 -22.21 -7.98 -3.46
CA ALA A 162 -22.05 -9.42 -3.62
C ALA A 162 -22.37 -10.22 -2.35
N GLY A 163 -23.29 -9.68 -1.52
CA GLY A 163 -24.06 -10.41 -0.50
C GLY A 163 -25.53 -10.43 -0.88
#